data_AF-A0A3D8Y809-F1
#
_entry.id   AF-A0A3D8Y809-F1
#
_cell.length_a   1.000
_cell.length_b   1.000
_cell.length_c   1.000
_cell.angle_alpha   90.00
_cell.angle_beta   90.00
_cell.angle_gamma   90.00
#
_symmetry.space_group_name_H-M   'P 1'
#
loop_
_entity.id
_entity.type
_entity.pdbx_description
1 polymer ?
#
loop_
_entity_poly.entity_id
_entity_poly.type
_entity_poly.pdbx_seq_one_letter_code
_entity_poly.pdbx_strand_id
1 'polypeptide(L)' 'MARFDEVKDLILSLEGDFDKFYNKDNQAAGTRVRKGMQDLKTLAQEIRSEVQNKKNAAE' A
#
# COMPACT_ATOMS: atom_id res chain seq x y z
N MET A 1 7.33 9.92 10.36
CA MET A 1 7.30 8.49 10.72
C MET A 1 5.92 7.91 10.46
N ALA A 2 4.84 8.44 11.05
CA ALA A 2 3.46 7.93 10.87
C ALA A 2 3.08 7.48 9.44
N ARG A 3 3.22 8.36 8.42
CA ARG A 3 2.92 7.99 7.01
C ARG A 3 3.81 6.89 6.43
N PHE A 4 5.06 6.82 6.86
CA PHE A 4 5.97 5.77 6.43
C PHE A 4 5.58 4.43 7.06
N ASP A 5 5.22 4.45 8.34
CA ASP A 5 4.76 3.25 9.06
C ASP A 5 3.46 2.72 8.46
N GLU A 6 2.50 3.58 8.10
CA GLU A 6 1.27 3.20 7.39
C GLU A 6 1.54 2.42 6.08
N VAL A 7 2.46 2.92 5.25
CA VAL A 7 2.84 2.26 4.00
C VAL A 7 3.51 0.91 4.27
N LYS A 8 4.43 0.88 5.24
CA LYS A 8 5.15 -0.33 5.62
C LYS A 8 4.21 -1.40 6.14
N ASP A 9 3.30 -1.05 7.04
CA ASP A 9 2.36 -1.98 7.66
C ASP A 9 1.41 -2.59 6.61
N LEU A 10 0.94 -1.79 5.64
CA LEU A 10 0.13 -2.28 4.54
C LEU A 10 0.89 -3.33 3.71
N ILE A 11 2.14 -3.07 3.35
CA ILE A 11 2.95 -4.03 2.58
C ILE A 11 3.19 -5.31 3.38
N LEU A 12 3.58 -5.19 4.65
CA LEU A 12 3.84 -6.35 5.52
C LEU A 12 2.58 -7.20 5.72
N SER A 13 1.40 -6.58 5.80
CA SER A 13 0.14 -7.31 5.92
C SER A 13 -0.16 -8.22 4.71
N LEU A 14 0.40 -7.90 3.54
CA LEU A 14 0.15 -8.64 2.30
C LEU A 14 1.14 -9.80 2.08
N GLU A 15 2.25 -9.86 2.81
CA GLU A 15 3.34 -10.82 2.59
C GLU A 15 2.85 -12.27 2.51
N GLY A 16 1.97 -12.68 3.44
CA GLY A 16 1.41 -14.02 3.46
C GLY A 16 0.48 -14.32 2.28
N ASP A 17 -0.21 -13.32 1.75
CA ASP A 17 -1.04 -13.49 0.55
C ASP A 17 -0.20 -13.48 -0.73
N PHE A 18 0.93 -12.76 -0.76
CA PHE A 18 1.93 -12.88 -1.82
C PHE A 18 2.47 -14.32 -1.90
N ASP A 19 2.95 -14.89 -0.79
CA ASP A 19 3.44 -16.28 -0.77
C ASP A 19 2.36 -17.26 -1.26
N LYS A 20 1.14 -17.16 -0.72
CA LYS A 20 0.04 -18.04 -1.11
C LYS A 20 -0.34 -17.92 -2.59
N PHE A 21 -0.30 -16.72 -3.16
CA PHE A 21 -0.64 -16.54 -4.56
C PHE A 21 0.47 -17.03 -5.49
N TYR A 22 1.71 -16.59 -5.29
CA TYR A 22 2.83 -16.87 -6.20
C TYR A 22 3.42 -18.28 -6.06
N ASN A 23 3.40 -18.86 -4.86
CA ASN A 23 4.00 -20.17 -4.61
C ASN A 23 2.98 -21.31 -4.47
N LYS A 24 1.70 -21.00 -4.26
CA LYS A 24 0.65 -21.99 -3.96
C LYS A 24 -0.61 -21.85 -4.84
N ASP A 25 -0.55 -21.05 -5.90
CA ASP A 25 -1.63 -20.80 -6.87
C ASP A 25 -3.00 -20.41 -6.24
N ASN A 26 -3.00 -19.82 -5.05
CA ASN A 26 -4.22 -19.49 -4.31
C ASN A 26 -4.92 -18.25 -4.91
N GLN A 27 -5.99 -18.48 -5.69
CA GLN A 27 -6.74 -17.42 -6.36
C GLN A 27 -7.41 -16.41 -5.41
N ALA A 28 -7.85 -16.85 -4.23
CA ALA A 28 -8.42 -15.96 -3.23
C ALA A 28 -7.35 -15.02 -2.64
N ALA A 29 -6.12 -15.52 -2.45
CA ALA A 29 -4.98 -14.69 -2.07
C ALA A 29 -4.65 -13.67 -3.17
N GLY A 30 -4.68 -14.07 -4.45
CA GLY A 30 -4.52 -13.14 -5.57
C GLY A 30 -5.54 -11.99 -5.57
N THR A 31 -6.80 -12.28 -5.22
CA THR A 31 -7.84 -11.24 -5.07
C THR A 31 -7.51 -10.27 -3.94
N ARG A 32 -7.00 -10.77 -2.80
CA ARG A 32 -6.58 -9.93 -1.67
C ARG A 32 -5.35 -9.10 -1.98
N VAL A 33 -4.32 -9.68 -2.62
CA VAL A 33 -3.13 -8.95 -3.09
C VAL A 33 -3.55 -7.81 -4.01
N ARG A 34 -4.41 -8.08 -5.01
CA ARG A 34 -4.88 -7.04 -5.94
C ARG A 34 -5.59 -5.90 -5.21
N LYS A 35 -6.46 -6.21 -4.24
CA LYS A 35 -7.13 -5.19 -3.43
C LYS A 35 -6.14 -4.40 -2.57
N GLY A 36 -5.24 -5.07 -1.87
CA GLY A 36 -4.21 -4.42 -1.06
C GLY A 36 -3.28 -3.50 -1.89
N MET A 37 -2.94 -3.91 -3.11
CA MET A 37 -2.18 -3.06 -4.03
C MET A 37 -2.96 -1.83 -4.50
N GLN A 38 -4.29 -1.95 -4.65
CA GLN A 38 -5.15 -0.81 -4.95
C GLN A 38 -5.21 0.17 -3.76
N ASP A 39 -5.28 -0.35 -2.54
CA ASP A 39 -5.26 0.45 -1.32
C ASP A 39 -3.90 1.16 -1.15
N LEU A 40 -2.78 0.47 -1.46
CA LEU A 40 -1.44 1.05 -1.45
C LEU A 40 -1.30 2.19 -2.45
N LYS A 41 -1.84 2.02 -3.66
CA LYS A 41 -1.84 3.09 -4.69
C LYS A 41 -2.57 4.33 -4.17
N THR A 42 -3.72 4.15 -3.53
CA THR A 42 -4.51 5.26 -2.96
C THR A 42 -3.72 5.97 -1.86
N LEU A 43 -3.20 5.21 -0.88
CA LEU A 43 -2.41 5.75 0.23
C LEU A 43 -1.18 6.54 -0.27
N ALA A 44 -0.46 5.99 -1.25
CA ALA A 44 0.70 6.66 -1.84
C ALA A 44 0.30 7.99 -2.52
N GLN A 45 -0.85 8.02 -3.20
CA GLN A 45 -1.34 9.23 -3.84
C GLN A 45 -1.77 10.29 -2.82
N GLU A 46 -2.40 9.89 -1.72
CA GLU A 46 -2.75 10.79 -0.62
C GLU A 46 -1.52 11.41 0.03
N ILE A 47 -0.51 10.60 0.36
CA ILE A 47 0.75 11.08 0.94
C ILE A 47 1.45 12.06 -0.01
N ARG A 48 1.51 11.74 -1.31
CA ARG A 48 2.08 12.64 -2.32
C ARG A 48 1.35 13.99 -2.35
N SER A 49 0.03 13.97 -2.41
CA SER A 49 -0.78 15.20 -2.41
C SER A 49 -0.57 16.01 -1.13
N GLU A 50 -0.51 15.35 0.04
CA GLU A 50 -0.24 16.00 1.32
C GLU A 50 1.13 16.71 1.32
N VAL A 51 2.18 16.04 0.82
CA VAL A 51 3.52 16.62 0.70
C VAL A 51 3.51 17.83 -0.24
N GLN A 52 2.85 17.72 -1.40
CA GLN A 52 2.76 18.83 -2.36
C GLN A 52 2.03 20.03 -1.75
N ASN A 53 0.92 19.81 -1.05
CA ASN A 53 0.15 20.87 -0.41
C ASN A 53 0.95 21.55 0.71
N LYS A 54 1.68 20.78 1.53
CA LYS A 54 2.58 21.32 2.55
C LYS A 54 3.70 22.17 1.95
N LYS A 55 4.27 21.74 0.82
CA LYS A 55 5.27 22.53 0.09
C LYS A 55 4.67 23.86 -0.38
N ASN A 56 3.52 23.80 -1.06
CA ASN A 56 2.86 25.00 -1.60
C ASN A 56 2.37 25.98 -0.52
N ALA A 57 2.01 25.50 0.67
CA ALA A 57 1.57 26.34 1.78
C ALA A 57 2.74 26.99 2.57
N ALA A 58 3.97 26.53 2.32
CA ALA A 58 5.19 27.12 2.88
C ALA A 58 5.82 28.17 1.95
N GLU A 59 5.27 28.35 0.75
CA GLU A 59 5.55 29.45 -0.19
C GLU A 59 4.59 30.62 0.06
#